data_AF-A0A661WJN8-F1
#
_entry.id   AF-A0A661WJN8-F1
#
_cell.length_a   1.000
_cell.length_b   1.000
_cell.length_c   1.000
_cell.angle_alpha   90.00
_cell.angle_beta   90.00
_cell.angle_gamma   90.00
#
_symmetry.space_group_name_H-M   'P 1'
#
loop_
_entity.id
_entity.type
_entity.pdbx_description
1 polymer ?
#
loop_
_entity_poly.entity_id
_entity_poly.type
_entity_poly.pdbx_seq_one_letter_code
_entity_poly.pdbx_strand_id
1 'polypeptide(L)'
;MRLGRAFAASLLMILCLISLALWAQESDPKTWPIVYQDDFEDPGSGWAVGETEQAGKAYVDGTYEIAVKEAHKWAYGSLSNKPTCLPRIR
;
A
#
# COMPACT_ATOMS: atom_id res chain seq x y z
N MET A 1 7.93 -19.13 54.91
CA MET A 1 7.68 -17.86 54.16
C MET A 1 8.49 -17.67 52.87
N ARG A 2 9.30 -18.63 52.40
CA ARG A 2 10.09 -18.49 51.16
C ARG A 2 9.40 -19.03 49.89
N LEU A 3 8.47 -19.98 50.04
CA LEU A 3 7.80 -20.63 48.90
C LEU A 3 6.82 -19.70 48.17
N GLY A 4 6.05 -18.87 48.88
CA GLY A 4 5.07 -17.96 48.26
C GLY A 4 5.67 -16.84 47.40
N ARG A 5 6.93 -16.44 47.64
CA ARG A 5 7.60 -15.37 46.89
C ARG A 5 8.06 -15.84 45.51
N ALA A 6 8.50 -17.10 45.40
CA ALA A 6 8.88 -17.69 44.13
C ALA A 6 7.66 -17.88 43.21
N PHE A 7 6.53 -18.36 43.77
CA PHE A 7 5.27 -18.51 43.02
C PHE A 7 4.74 -17.17 42.48
N ALA A 8 4.80 -16.10 43.28
CA ALA A 8 4.37 -14.77 42.84
C ALA A 8 5.26 -14.21 41.70
N ALA A 9 6.58 -14.41 41.77
CA ALA A 9 7.50 -13.97 40.72
C ALA A 9 7.30 -14.74 39.40
N SER A 10 7.07 -16.06 39.47
CA SER A 10 6.77 -16.87 38.29
C SER A 10 5.44 -16.49 37.64
N LEU A 11 4.40 -16.22 38.43
CA LEU A 11 3.10 -15.77 37.91
C LEU A 11 3.21 -14.41 37.19
N LEU A 12 3.96 -13.47 37.76
CA LEU A 12 4.21 -12.15 37.16
C LEU A 12 4.96 -12.27 35.83
N MET A 13 5.98 -13.12 35.76
CA MET A 13 6.73 -13.39 34.53
C MET A 13 5.84 -14.00 33.44
N ILE A 14 4.99 -14.96 33.79
CA ILE A 14 4.05 -15.57 32.85
C ILE A 14 3.05 -14.54 32.32
N LEU A 15 2.50 -13.67 33.18
CA LEU A 15 1.61 -12.59 32.77
C LEU A 15 2.30 -11.58 31.83
N CYS A 16 3.57 -11.25 32.10
CA CYS A 16 4.39 -10.42 31.20
C CYS A 16 4.56 -11.07 29.82
N LEU A 17 4.85 -12.37 29.77
CA LEU A 17 5.07 -13.09 28.52
C LEU A 17 3.78 -13.25 27.71
N ILE A 18 2.64 -13.51 28.37
CA ILE A 18 1.32 -13.55 27.73
C ILE A 18 0.96 -12.17 27.17
N SER A 19 1.25 -11.11 27.92
CA SER A 19 1.02 -9.73 27.44
C SER A 19 1.87 -9.44 26.21
N LEU A 20 3.16 -9.78 26.22
CA LEU A 20 4.02 -9.62 25.03
C LEU A 20 3.52 -10.42 23.82
N ALA A 21 3.05 -11.64 24.04
CA ALA A 21 2.54 -12.50 22.97
C ALA A 21 1.23 -12.00 22.36
N LEU A 22 0.31 -11.43 23.16
CA LEU A 22 -0.93 -10.83 22.65
C LEU A 22 -0.67 -9.59 21.78
N TRP A 23 0.38 -8.82 22.08
CA TRP A 23 0.78 -7.66 21.27
C TRP A 23 1.53 -8.03 19.99
N ALA A 24 2.06 -9.26 19.90
CA ALA A 24 2.76 -9.77 18.72
C ALA A 24 1.84 -10.42 17.68
N GLN A 25 0.51 -10.23 17.80
CA GLN A 25 -0.42 -10.81 16.84
C GLN A 25 -0.23 -10.17 15.46
N GLU A 26 0.18 -10.98 14.50
CA GLU A 26 0.33 -10.57 13.10
C GLU A 26 -1.03 -10.11 12.53
N SER A 27 -1.03 -9.02 11.77
CA SER A 27 -2.22 -8.60 11.03
C SER A 27 -2.51 -9.61 9.94
N ASP A 28 -3.73 -10.16 9.86
CA ASP A 28 -4.13 -11.05 8.76
C ASP A 28 -4.53 -10.20 7.54
N PRO A 29 -3.74 -10.17 6.45
CA PRO A 29 -4.06 -9.38 5.27
C PRO A 29 -5.39 -9.77 4.62
N LYS A 30 -5.90 -10.99 4.88
CA LYS A 30 -7.20 -11.46 4.38
C LYS A 30 -8.39 -10.79 5.07
N THR A 31 -8.17 -10.18 6.23
CA THR A 31 -9.22 -9.47 6.99
C THR A 31 -9.21 -7.96 6.75
N TRP A 32 -8.26 -7.45 5.96
CA TRP A 32 -8.16 -6.04 5.68
C TRP A 32 -9.31 -5.57 4.78
N PRO A 33 -9.95 -4.43 5.09
CA PRO A 33 -10.94 -3.85 4.19
C PRO A 33 -10.26 -3.35 2.91
N ILE A 34 -10.87 -3.62 1.76
CA ILE A 34 -10.48 -2.98 0.50
C ILE A 34 -10.93 -1.53 0.57
N VAL A 35 -9.98 -0.60 0.69
CA VAL A 35 -10.26 0.85 0.79
C VAL A 35 -10.18 1.56 -0.56
N TYR A 36 -9.56 0.93 -1.55
CA TYR A 36 -9.43 1.46 -2.91
C TYR A 36 -9.19 0.31 -3.88
N GLN A 37 -9.89 0.35 -5.02
CA GLN A 37 -9.74 -0.58 -6.13
C GLN A 37 -10.10 0.17 -7.42
N ASP A 38 -9.36 -0.10 -8.49
CA ASP A 38 -9.57 0.47 -9.81
C ASP A 38 -9.30 -0.64 -10.83
N ASP A 39 -10.18 -0.79 -11.81
CA ASP A 39 -10.03 -1.72 -12.93
C ASP A 39 -9.33 -1.06 -14.13
N PHE A 40 -9.09 0.25 -14.08
CA PHE A 40 -8.47 1.07 -15.11
C PHE A 40 -9.24 1.12 -16.44
N GLU A 41 -10.51 0.72 -16.47
CA GLU A 41 -11.34 0.82 -17.68
C GLU A 41 -11.81 2.27 -17.94
N ASP A 42 -11.89 3.10 -16.89
CA ASP A 42 -12.29 4.50 -16.98
C ASP A 42 -11.08 5.46 -16.95
N PRO A 43 -10.80 6.22 -18.03
CA PRO A 43 -9.81 7.31 -18.00
C PRO A 43 -10.13 8.42 -17.00
N GLY A 44 -11.37 8.48 -16.52
CA GLY A 44 -11.88 9.39 -15.50
C GLY A 44 -11.60 8.97 -14.05
N SER A 45 -11.04 7.78 -13.78
CA SER A 45 -10.76 7.30 -12.41
C SER A 45 -9.78 8.18 -11.63
N GLY A 46 -9.10 9.10 -12.32
CA GLY A 46 -8.28 10.15 -11.71
C GLY A 46 -6.79 9.85 -11.70
N TRP A 47 -6.31 8.83 -12.42
CA TRP A 47 -4.88 8.59 -12.57
C TRP A 47 -4.21 9.69 -13.39
N ALA A 48 -3.02 10.10 -12.96
CA ALA A 48 -2.24 11.11 -13.65
C ALA A 48 -1.83 10.63 -15.04
N VAL A 49 -2.16 11.41 -16.06
CA VAL A 49 -1.71 11.23 -17.44
C VAL A 49 -0.75 12.36 -17.82
N GLY A 50 0.11 12.09 -18.79
CA GLY A 50 1.05 13.07 -19.31
C GLY A 50 2.44 12.48 -19.54
N GLU A 51 3.36 13.34 -19.90
CA GLU A 51 4.66 12.93 -20.39
C GLU A 51 5.76 13.79 -19.78
N THR A 52 6.87 13.14 -19.42
CA THR A 52 8.12 13.78 -19.02
C THR A 52 9.24 13.28 -19.93
N GLU A 53 10.45 13.81 -19.75
CA GLU A 53 11.64 13.30 -20.44
C GLU A 53 11.91 11.82 -20.08
N GLN A 54 11.45 11.35 -18.93
CA GLN A 54 11.80 10.05 -18.35
C GLN A 54 10.72 8.99 -18.58
N ALA A 55 9.45 9.38 -18.62
CA ALA A 55 8.33 8.45 -18.76
C ALA A 55 7.08 9.10 -19.37
N GLY A 56 6.24 8.27 -19.99
CA GLY A 56 4.87 8.62 -20.40
C GLY A 56 3.85 7.83 -19.58
N LYS A 57 2.68 8.44 -19.34
CA LYS A 57 1.53 7.82 -18.68
C LYS A 57 0.26 8.17 -19.45
N ALA A 58 -0.52 7.16 -19.81
CA ALA A 58 -1.74 7.36 -20.58
C ALA A 58 -2.70 6.19 -20.40
N TYR A 59 -3.97 6.40 -20.78
CA TYR A 59 -4.89 5.31 -21.05
C TYR A 59 -4.80 4.96 -22.53
N VAL A 60 -4.53 3.69 -22.83
CA VAL A 60 -4.42 3.14 -24.18
C VAL A 60 -5.27 1.87 -24.23
N ASP A 61 -6.23 1.83 -25.15
CA ASP A 61 -7.11 0.67 -25.37
C ASP A 61 -7.74 0.09 -24.08
N GLY A 62 -8.20 0.97 -23.17
CA GLY A 62 -8.84 0.57 -21.91
C GLY A 62 -7.87 0.12 -20.81
N THR A 63 -6.57 0.35 -20.98
CA THR A 63 -5.54 0.03 -19.98
C THR A 63 -4.78 1.29 -19.58
N TYR A 64 -4.44 1.44 -18.30
CA TYR A 64 -3.51 2.48 -17.86
C TYR A 64 -2.05 2.02 -18.03
N GLU A 65 -1.31 2.69 -18.90
CA GLU A 65 0.06 2.36 -19.25
C GLU A 65 1.07 3.34 -18.65
N ILE A 66 2.23 2.81 -18.25
CA ILE A 66 3.41 3.58 -17.86
C ILE A 66 4.59 3.13 -18.71
N ALA A 67 5.06 4.00 -19.60
CA ALA A 67 6.19 3.73 -20.47
C ALA A 67 7.44 4.45 -19.95
N VAL A 68 8.47 3.69 -19.56
CA VAL A 68 9.79 4.23 -19.14
C VAL A 68 10.68 4.39 -20.38
N LYS A 69 11.22 5.59 -20.60
CA LYS A 69 11.93 5.94 -21.82
C LYS A 69 13.41 5.55 -21.82
N GLU A 70 14.01 5.39 -20.64
CA GLU A 70 15.44 5.11 -20.47
C GLU A 70 15.69 3.93 -19.53
N ALA A 71 16.73 3.15 -19.80
CA ALA A 71 17.18 2.08 -18.90
C ALA A 71 17.63 2.65 -17.54
N HIS A 72 17.48 1.85 -16.48
CA HIS A 72 17.82 2.22 -15.09
C HIS A 72 17.03 3.40 -14.51
N LYS A 73 15.90 3.77 -15.12
CA LYS A 73 14.90 4.66 -14.53
C LYS A 73 13.72 3.87 -13.98
N TRP A 74 12.96 4.49 -13.09
CA TRP A 74 11.72 3.95 -12.55
C TRP A 74 10.62 5.01 -12.68
N ALA A 75 9.38 4.57 -12.82
CA ALA A 75 8.20 5.43 -12.88
C ALA A 75 7.03 4.76 -12.14
N TYR A 76 6.10 5.57 -11.66
CA TYR A 76 4.93 5.12 -10.89
C TYR A 76 3.69 5.94 -11.27
N GLY A 77 2.51 5.34 -11.15
CA GLY A 77 1.23 6.02 -11.28
C GLY A 77 0.88 6.76 -9.98
N SER A 78 0.16 7.87 -10.10
CA SER A 78 -0.35 8.61 -8.94
C SER A 78 -1.74 9.12 -9.26
N LEU A 79 -2.63 9.12 -8.28
CA LEU A 79 -3.90 9.83 -8.39
C LEU A 79 -3.62 11.33 -8.54
N SER A 80 -4.18 11.92 -9.59
CA SER A 80 -4.11 13.34 -9.88
C SER A 80 -5.25 14.05 -9.17
N ASN A 81 -4.90 14.98 -8.28
CA ASN A 81 -5.88 15.88 -7.66
C ASN A 81 -6.24 17.06 -8.60
N LYS A 82 -5.72 17.07 -9.84
CA LYS A 82 -5.97 18.12 -10.84
C LYS A 82 -6.89 17.60 -11.95
N PRO A 83 -7.85 18.42 -12.42
CA PRO A 83 -8.69 18.04 -13.55
C PRO A 83 -7.82 17.78 -14.78
N THR A 84 -7.99 16.60 -15.36
CA THR A 84 -7.15 16.06 -16.43
C THR A 84 -7.40 16.83 -17.73
N CYS A 85 -6.49 17.73 -18.11
CA CYS A 85 -6.45 18.26 -19.48
C CYS A 85 -5.86 17.18 -20.39
N LEU A 86 -6.70 16.39 -21.06
CA LEU A 86 -6.27 15.37 -22.02
C LEU A 86 -5.55 16.02 -23.20
N PRO A 87 -4.26 15.72 -23.48
CA PRO A 87 -3.70 16.02 -24.78
C PRO A 87 -4.28 15.00 -25.79
N ARG A 88 -4.93 15.52 -26.83
CA ARG A 88 -5.34 14.73 -27.99
C ARG A 88 -4.08 14.27 -28.71
N ILE A 89 -3.69 13.01 -28.51
CA ILE A 89 -2.62 12.39 -29.30
C ILE A 89 -3.20 12.07 -30.68
N ARG A 90 -2.47 12.47 -31.73
CA ARG A 90 -2.85 12.36 -33.14
C ARG A 90 -2.13 11.17 -33.77
#